data_AF-A0A534RQK6-F1
#
_entry.id   AF-A0A534RQK6-F1
#
_cell.length_a   1.000
_cell.length_b   1.000
_cell.length_c   1.000
_cell.angle_alpha   90.00
_cell.angle_beta   90.00
_cell.angle_gamma   90.00
#
_symmetry.space_group_name_H-M   'P 1'
#
loop_
_entity.id
_entity.type
_entity.pdbx_description
1 polymer ?
#
loop_
_entity_poly.entity_id
_entity_poly.type
_entity_poly.pdbx_seq_one_letter_code
_entity_poly.pdbx_strand_id
1 'polypeptide(L)'
;MSPSDAAPHYRSQGDDFEEEPDQERAAFLQRHRGHPLMVLKRKTDRFFADRPVWDPLRTAYVEVTDGREMFLLKSWRTDIAAPRQYALLRGSLDMTTTVALPEEPLRDTLAHSFPCSAAQLASLVKALQHAVATLPPEELIPADCAADDPEVSFAYLAEHHLRMLAHRCSEAGLASERKRLWDFFISNQQEEELTVEMRQHCRLNFS
;
A
#
# COMPACT_ATOMS: atom_id res chain seq x y z
N MET A 1 0.93 -16.12 -17.40
CA MET A 1 1.18 -17.07 -16.30
C MET A 1 2.32 -16.48 -15.50
N SER A 2 2.12 -16.19 -14.21
CA SER A 2 3.19 -15.62 -13.38
C SER A 2 3.89 -16.74 -12.59
N PRO A 3 5.21 -16.65 -12.35
CA PRO A 3 5.98 -17.64 -11.60
C PRO A 3 5.51 -17.83 -10.15
N SER A 4 4.69 -16.91 -9.62
CA SER A 4 4.17 -16.92 -8.27
C SER A 4 3.02 -17.91 -8.03
N ASP A 5 2.44 -18.49 -9.09
CA ASP A 5 1.33 -19.46 -9.01
C ASP A 5 1.80 -20.90 -8.71
N ALA A 6 3.08 -21.10 -8.41
CA ALA A 6 3.71 -22.41 -8.23
C ALA A 6 4.71 -22.43 -7.07
N ALA A 7 4.35 -21.86 -5.92
CA ALA A 7 5.19 -22.00 -4.72
C ALA A 7 4.96 -23.40 -4.11
N PRO A 8 5.94 -24.32 -4.18
CA PRO A 8 5.79 -25.67 -3.61
C PRO A 8 5.64 -25.61 -2.09
N HIS A 9 4.75 -26.45 -1.55
CA HIS A 9 4.66 -26.71 -0.12
C HIS A 9 5.71 -27.77 0.22
N TYR A 10 6.48 -27.57 1.29
CA TYR A 10 7.46 -28.56 1.73
C TYR A 10 7.15 -29.04 3.14
N ARG A 11 7.35 -30.33 3.38
CA ARG A 11 7.34 -30.93 4.70
C ARG A 11 8.75 -31.36 5.07
N SER A 12 9.20 -31.01 6.28
CA SER A 12 10.49 -31.48 6.79
C SER A 12 10.38 -32.95 7.19
N GLN A 13 11.27 -33.80 6.67
CA GLN A 13 11.40 -35.19 7.04
C GLN A 13 12.88 -35.46 7.39
N GLY A 14 13.23 -35.33 8.68
CA GLY A 14 14.64 -35.37 9.11
C GLY A 14 15.39 -34.12 8.66
N ASP A 15 16.55 -34.29 8.01
CA ASP A 15 17.35 -33.20 7.41
C ASP A 15 16.91 -32.86 5.97
N ASP A 16 15.92 -33.57 5.42
CA ASP A 16 15.42 -33.37 4.05
C ASP A 16 14.07 -32.65 4.02
N PHE A 17 13.77 -31.99 2.89
CA PHE A 17 12.50 -31.35 2.61
C PHE A 17 11.81 -32.09 1.45
N GLU A 18 10.63 -32.67 1.70
CA GLU A 18 9.81 -33.27 0.67
C GLU A 18 8.76 -32.26 0.18
N GLU A 19 8.67 -32.07 -1.13
CA GLU A 19 7.60 -31.28 -1.75
C GLU A 19 6.27 -32.03 -1.58
N GLU A 20 5.33 -31.44 -0.83
CA GLU A 20 3.98 -31.97 -0.72
C GLU A 20 3.26 -31.80 -2.07
N PRO A 21 2.52 -32.82 -2.54
CA PRO A 21 1.69 -32.71 -3.73
C PRO A 21 0.79 -31.47 -3.63
N ASP A 22 0.60 -30.75 -4.74
CA ASP A 22 -0.23 -29.53 -4.82
C ASP A 22 -1.72 -29.84 -4.51
N GLN A 23 -2.01 -30.00 -3.21
CA GLN A 23 -3.32 -30.34 -2.65
C GLN A 23 -4.33 -29.21 -2.91
N GLU A 24 -3.86 -27.96 -2.98
CA GLU A 24 -4.72 -26.80 -3.22
C GLU A 24 -5.29 -26.82 -4.63
N ARG A 25 -4.44 -27.03 -5.65
CA ARG A 25 -4.89 -27.13 -7.03
C ARG A 25 -5.80 -28.34 -7.24
N ALA A 26 -5.46 -29.49 -6.68
CA ALA A 26 -6.27 -30.70 -6.78
C ALA A 26 -7.67 -30.48 -6.18
N ALA A 27 -7.75 -29.90 -4.97
CA ALA A 27 -9.02 -29.59 -4.31
C ALA A 27 -9.86 -28.58 -5.12
N PHE A 28 -9.23 -27.54 -5.67
CA PHE A 28 -9.89 -26.56 -6.54
C PHE A 28 -10.49 -27.23 -7.78
N LEU A 29 -9.68 -27.98 -8.53
CA LEU A 29 -10.13 -28.65 -9.76
C LEU A 29 -11.22 -29.68 -9.48
N GLN A 30 -11.14 -30.40 -8.36
CA GLN A 30 -12.18 -31.34 -7.96
C GLN A 30 -13.50 -30.63 -7.65
N ARG A 31 -13.46 -29.53 -6.88
CA ARG A 31 -14.65 -28.74 -6.52
C ARG A 31 -15.33 -28.10 -7.73
N HIS A 32 -14.54 -27.67 -8.71
CA HIS A 32 -15.02 -26.97 -9.90
C HIS A 32 -15.14 -27.87 -11.13
N ARG A 33 -15.08 -29.19 -10.95
CA ARG A 33 -15.20 -30.15 -12.06
C ARG A 33 -16.53 -29.97 -12.79
N GLY A 34 -16.45 -29.77 -14.11
CA GLY A 34 -17.63 -29.61 -14.98
C GLY A 34 -18.17 -28.17 -15.05
N HIS A 35 -17.59 -27.21 -14.32
CA HIS A 35 -17.92 -25.80 -14.51
C HIS A 35 -17.28 -25.26 -15.80
N PRO A 36 -17.98 -24.36 -16.52
CA PRO A 36 -17.39 -23.67 -17.65
C PRO A 36 -16.21 -22.80 -17.20
N LEU A 37 -15.13 -22.85 -17.98
CA LEU A 37 -13.94 -22.04 -17.74
C LEU A 37 -14.05 -20.70 -18.48
N MET A 38 -13.62 -19.65 -17.81
CA MET A 38 -13.53 -18.30 -18.36
C MET A 38 -12.15 -17.73 -18.05
N VAL A 39 -11.52 -17.11 -19.05
CA VAL A 39 -10.25 -16.43 -18.85
C VAL A 39 -10.52 -15.04 -18.30
N LEU A 40 -9.92 -14.75 -17.14
CA LEU A 40 -10.03 -13.47 -16.47
C LEU A 40 -8.66 -12.80 -16.45
N LYS A 41 -8.62 -11.49 -16.73
CA LYS A 41 -7.43 -10.65 -16.60
C LYS A 41 -7.50 -9.89 -15.29
N ARG A 42 -6.45 -10.01 -14.49
CA ARG A 42 -6.26 -9.25 -13.25
C ARG A 42 -5.87 -7.80 -13.56
N LYS A 43 -6.45 -6.86 -12.82
CA LYS A 43 -5.90 -5.50 -12.70
C LYS A 43 -4.92 -5.45 -11.52
N THR A 44 -3.68 -5.10 -11.81
CA THR A 44 -2.57 -5.25 -10.85
C THR A 44 -2.67 -4.27 -9.67
N ASP A 45 -3.18 -3.07 -9.93
CA ASP A 45 -3.37 -1.94 -9.00
C ASP A 45 -4.68 -2.02 -8.21
N ARG A 46 -5.52 -3.03 -8.46
CA ARG A 46 -6.87 -3.13 -7.88
C ARG A 46 -6.96 -4.34 -6.97
N PHE A 47 -6.40 -4.19 -5.77
CA PHE A 47 -6.30 -5.21 -4.74
C PHE A 47 -6.68 -4.65 -3.37
N PHE A 48 -7.38 -5.48 -2.60
CA PHE A 48 -7.73 -5.20 -1.21
C PHE A 48 -7.62 -6.49 -0.38
N ALA A 49 -7.14 -6.38 0.86
CA ALA A 49 -7.14 -7.46 1.83
C ALA A 49 -7.56 -6.95 3.20
N ASP A 50 -8.29 -7.77 3.95
CA ASP A 50 -8.75 -7.45 5.31
C ASP A 50 -7.65 -7.58 6.37
N ARG A 51 -6.50 -8.15 6.00
CA ARG A 51 -5.36 -8.49 6.85
C ARG A 51 -4.05 -8.46 6.08
N PRO A 52 -2.90 -8.41 6.77
CA PRO A 52 -1.58 -8.45 6.15
C PRO A 52 -1.39 -9.54 5.10
N VAL A 53 -0.56 -9.25 4.11
CA VAL A 53 -0.27 -10.18 3.00
C VAL A 53 0.37 -11.49 3.45
N TRP A 54 1.02 -11.51 4.63
CA TRP A 54 1.59 -12.71 5.23
C TRP A 54 0.58 -13.51 6.08
N ASP A 55 -0.60 -12.95 6.42
CA ASP A 55 -1.61 -13.71 7.16
C ASP A 55 -2.26 -14.76 6.21
N PRO A 56 -2.12 -16.07 6.51
CA PRO A 56 -2.70 -17.14 5.69
C PRO A 56 -4.24 -17.13 5.72
N LEU A 57 -4.87 -16.55 6.74
CA LEU A 57 -6.31 -16.47 6.92
C LEU A 57 -6.92 -15.20 6.31
N ARG A 58 -6.11 -14.35 5.65
CA ARG A 58 -6.63 -13.14 5.00
C ARG A 58 -7.70 -13.46 3.96
N THR A 59 -8.73 -12.62 3.94
CA THR A 59 -9.66 -12.46 2.82
C THR A 59 -9.10 -11.39 1.89
N ALA A 60 -8.90 -11.75 0.63
CA ALA A 60 -8.43 -10.82 -0.39
C ALA A 60 -9.41 -10.71 -1.56
N TYR A 61 -9.50 -9.51 -2.11
CA TYR A 61 -10.32 -9.17 -3.27
C TYR A 61 -9.41 -8.58 -4.36
N VAL A 62 -9.59 -9.07 -5.58
CA VAL A 62 -8.86 -8.59 -6.76
C VAL A 62 -9.88 -8.24 -7.83
N GLU A 63 -9.78 -7.05 -8.43
CA GLU A 63 -10.56 -6.78 -9.63
C GLU A 63 -10.04 -7.58 -10.83
N VAL A 64 -10.97 -8.25 -11.50
CA VAL A 64 -10.69 -9.04 -12.70
C VAL A 64 -11.75 -8.75 -13.77
N THR A 65 -11.40 -8.96 -15.04
CA THR A 65 -12.30 -8.74 -16.17
C THR A 65 -12.16 -9.82 -17.23
N ASP A 66 -13.27 -10.16 -17.90
CA ASP A 66 -13.29 -11.00 -19.11
C ASP A 66 -13.16 -10.16 -20.41
N GLY A 67 -12.99 -8.84 -20.28
CA GLY A 67 -12.99 -7.87 -21.37
C GLY A 67 -14.35 -7.23 -21.66
N ARG A 68 -15.43 -7.67 -21.01
CA ARG A 68 -16.79 -7.13 -21.16
C ARG A 68 -17.35 -6.63 -19.82
N GLU A 69 -17.24 -7.44 -18.78
CA GLU A 69 -17.72 -7.15 -17.43
C GLU A 69 -16.55 -7.07 -16.45
N MET A 70 -16.77 -6.37 -15.33
CA MET A 70 -15.87 -6.32 -14.19
C MET A 70 -16.39 -7.24 -13.09
N PHE A 71 -15.46 -7.93 -12.43
CA PHE A 71 -15.75 -8.83 -11.32
C PHE A 71 -14.74 -8.62 -10.19
N LEU A 72 -15.13 -9.07 -9.00
CA LEU A 72 -14.23 -9.24 -7.86
C LEU A 72 -13.96 -10.73 -7.66
N LEU A 73 -12.70 -11.11 -7.76
CA LEU A 73 -12.25 -12.41 -7.30
C LEU A 73 -11.96 -12.32 -5.79
N LYS A 74 -12.85 -12.91 -5.00
CA LYS A 74 -12.66 -13.08 -3.55
C LYS A 74 -11.90 -14.37 -3.29
N SER A 75 -10.88 -14.32 -2.44
CA SER A 75 -10.16 -15.50 -1.94
C SER A 75 -10.05 -15.47 -0.42
N TRP A 76 -10.24 -16.60 0.26
CA TRP A 76 -10.19 -16.70 1.72
C TRP A 76 -9.90 -18.13 2.19
N ARG A 77 -9.60 -18.30 3.48
CA ARG A 77 -9.52 -19.59 4.16
C ARG A 77 -10.27 -19.53 5.49
N THR A 78 -10.81 -20.66 5.92
CA THR A 78 -11.50 -20.77 7.23
C THR A 78 -10.52 -21.05 8.36
N ASP A 79 -9.46 -21.78 8.07
CA ASP A 79 -8.37 -22.13 8.98
C ASP A 79 -7.10 -22.46 8.15
N ILE A 80 -5.98 -22.68 8.83
CA ILE A 80 -4.66 -22.84 8.18
C ILE A 80 -4.52 -24.19 7.43
N ALA A 81 -5.29 -25.21 7.83
CA ALA A 81 -5.26 -26.53 7.22
C ALA A 81 -6.27 -26.66 6.07
N ALA A 82 -7.26 -25.78 6.00
CA ALA A 82 -8.24 -25.76 4.92
C ALA A 82 -7.66 -25.22 3.61
N PRO A 83 -8.10 -25.77 2.45
CA PRO A 83 -7.73 -25.24 1.14
C PRO A 83 -8.30 -23.83 0.94
N ARG A 84 -7.62 -23.01 0.12
CA ARG A 84 -8.11 -21.68 -0.25
C ARG A 84 -9.43 -21.79 -1.02
N GLN A 85 -10.39 -20.97 -0.61
CA GLN A 85 -11.69 -20.84 -1.24
C GLN A 85 -11.70 -19.62 -2.15
N TYR A 86 -12.46 -19.70 -3.24
CA TYR A 86 -12.58 -18.64 -4.24
C TYR A 86 -14.05 -18.41 -4.61
N ALA A 87 -14.40 -17.15 -4.85
CA ALA A 87 -15.69 -16.76 -5.40
C ALA A 87 -15.52 -15.61 -6.38
N LEU A 88 -16.22 -15.69 -7.51
CA LEU A 88 -16.32 -14.60 -8.46
C LEU A 88 -17.61 -13.82 -8.16
N LEU A 89 -17.47 -12.55 -7.81
CA LEU A 89 -18.57 -11.67 -7.44
C LEU A 89 -18.72 -10.58 -8.50
N ARG A 90 -19.95 -10.13 -8.77
CA ARG A 90 -20.20 -8.95 -9.60
C ARG A 90 -19.99 -7.70 -8.75
N GLY A 91 -19.11 -6.82 -9.22
CA GLY A 91 -18.76 -5.62 -8.47
C GLY A 91 -17.38 -5.07 -8.83
N SER A 92 -16.98 -4.04 -8.09
CA SER A 92 -15.72 -3.31 -8.26
C SER A 92 -15.17 -2.84 -6.92
N LEU A 93 -13.89 -2.45 -6.91
CA LEU A 93 -13.22 -1.78 -5.81
C LEU A 93 -13.24 -0.27 -6.07
N ASP A 94 -13.83 0.48 -5.15
CA ASP A 94 -13.66 1.92 -5.07
C ASP A 94 -12.49 2.22 -4.14
N MET A 95 -11.41 2.76 -4.71
CA MET A 95 -10.11 2.89 -4.05
C MET A 95 -9.65 4.35 -4.11
N THR A 96 -9.28 4.88 -2.97
CA THR A 96 -8.69 6.23 -2.85
C THR A 96 -7.47 6.16 -1.96
N THR A 97 -6.44 6.97 -2.25
CA THR A 97 -5.22 6.98 -1.45
C THR A 97 -5.03 8.35 -0.84
N THR A 98 -4.81 8.40 0.46
CA THR A 98 -4.42 9.61 1.19
C THR A 98 -2.93 9.58 1.44
N VAL A 99 -2.28 10.74 1.30
CA VAL A 99 -0.84 10.91 1.54
C VAL A 99 -0.66 11.87 2.71
N ALA A 100 0.18 11.52 3.67
CA ALA A 100 0.49 12.35 4.82
C ALA A 100 1.96 12.21 5.24
N LEU A 101 2.46 13.19 5.99
CA LEU A 101 3.72 13.07 6.71
C LEU A 101 3.45 12.58 8.14
N PRO A 102 4.39 11.88 8.80
CA PRO A 102 4.24 11.52 10.20
C PRO A 102 4.36 12.78 11.06
N GLU A 103 3.24 13.18 11.68
CA GLU A 103 3.13 14.51 12.28
C GLU A 103 4.04 14.70 13.50
N GLU A 104 4.14 13.70 14.38
CA GLU A 104 4.95 13.79 15.60
C GLU A 104 6.46 13.85 15.29
N PRO A 105 7.06 12.91 14.53
CA PRO A 105 8.46 13.00 14.13
C PRO A 105 8.79 14.30 13.40
N LEU A 106 7.94 14.70 12.44
CA LEU A 106 8.14 15.95 11.71
C LEU A 106 8.16 17.17 12.62
N ARG A 107 7.21 17.25 13.55
CA ARG A 107 7.12 18.37 14.49
C ARG A 107 8.36 18.44 15.38
N ASP A 108 8.80 17.30 15.90
CA ASP A 108 9.97 17.23 16.79
C ASP A 108 11.24 17.63 16.06
N THR A 109 11.50 17.09 14.86
CA THR A 109 12.70 17.45 14.09
C THR A 109 12.70 18.92 13.68
N LEU A 110 11.54 19.47 13.28
CA LEU A 110 11.42 20.89 12.94
C LEU A 110 11.64 21.81 14.15
N ALA A 111 11.13 21.46 15.34
CA ALA A 111 11.37 22.20 16.58
C ALA A 111 12.86 22.30 16.93
N HIS A 112 13.62 21.23 16.72
CA HIS A 112 15.07 21.22 16.95
C HIS A 112 15.84 21.95 15.85
N SER A 113 15.34 21.91 14.61
CA SER A 113 16.03 22.43 13.44
C SER A 113 15.81 23.91 13.20
N PHE A 114 14.73 24.50 13.71
CA PHE A 114 14.35 25.90 13.44
C PHE A 114 14.00 26.66 14.73
N PRO A 115 14.57 27.86 14.95
CA PRO A 115 14.21 28.72 16.07
C PRO A 115 12.85 29.37 15.78
N CYS A 116 11.76 28.66 16.04
CA CYS A 116 10.40 29.14 15.80
C CYS A 116 9.50 28.99 17.04
N SER A 117 8.53 29.88 17.17
CA SER A 117 7.50 29.76 18.21
C SER A 117 6.60 28.55 17.93
N ALA A 118 5.94 28.01 18.97
CA ALA A 118 5.01 26.89 18.82
C ALA A 118 3.90 27.17 17.77
N ALA A 119 3.41 28.40 17.66
CA ALA A 119 2.42 28.79 16.67
C ALA A 119 2.97 28.76 15.23
N GLN A 120 4.22 29.17 15.03
CA GLN A 120 4.89 29.09 13.74
C GLN A 120 5.17 27.64 13.35
N LEU A 121 5.63 26.82 14.30
CA LEU A 121 5.86 25.40 14.09
C LEU A 121 4.57 24.68 13.67
N ALA A 122 3.47 24.90 14.39
CA ALA A 122 2.17 24.32 14.05
C ALA A 122 1.70 24.76 12.64
N SER A 123 1.92 26.03 12.29
CA SER A 123 1.57 26.55 10.96
C SER A 123 2.44 25.92 9.86
N LEU A 124 3.72 25.70 10.12
CA LEU A 124 4.65 25.04 9.20
C LEU A 124 4.27 23.58 8.97
N VAL A 125 4.07 22.81 10.05
CA VAL A 125 3.62 21.41 9.98
C VAL A 125 2.32 21.33 9.19
N LYS A 126 1.35 22.20 9.46
CA LYS A 126 0.08 22.24 8.72
C LYS A 126 0.27 22.54 7.23
N ALA A 127 1.16 23.48 6.88
CA ALA A 127 1.45 23.80 5.49
C ALA A 127 2.09 22.63 4.75
N LEU A 128 3.00 21.91 5.41
CA LEU A 128 3.64 20.70 4.86
C LEU A 128 2.65 19.56 4.67
N GLN A 129 1.83 19.28 5.69
CA GLN A 129 0.77 18.28 5.60
C GLN A 129 -0.20 18.58 4.45
N HIS A 130 -0.61 19.84 4.32
CA HIS A 130 -1.49 20.25 3.23
C HIS A 130 -0.83 20.09 1.86
N ALA A 131 0.45 20.47 1.73
CA ALA A 131 1.19 20.33 0.49
C ALA A 131 1.35 18.86 0.08
N VAL A 132 1.71 17.98 1.01
CA VAL A 132 1.83 16.53 0.76
C VAL A 132 0.49 15.89 0.44
N ALA A 133 -0.60 16.27 1.14
CA ALA A 133 -1.94 15.76 0.87
C ALA A 133 -2.47 16.10 -0.53
N THR A 134 -1.85 17.06 -1.23
CA THR A 134 -2.20 17.43 -2.61
C THR A 134 -1.37 16.68 -3.65
N LEU A 135 -0.37 15.88 -3.23
CA LEU A 135 0.44 15.10 -4.15
C LEU A 135 -0.41 13.98 -4.78
N PRO A 136 -0.33 13.79 -6.11
CA PRO A 136 -0.95 12.65 -6.76
C PRO A 136 -0.27 11.35 -6.29
N PRO A 137 -1.00 10.41 -5.68
CA PRO A 137 -0.42 9.16 -5.18
C PRO A 137 0.33 8.35 -6.24
N GLU A 138 -0.07 8.46 -7.51
CA GLU A 138 0.56 7.79 -8.65
C GLU A 138 1.97 8.29 -8.99
N GLU A 139 2.38 9.48 -8.51
CA GLU A 139 3.74 9.99 -8.65
C GLU A 139 4.67 9.49 -7.53
N LEU A 140 4.10 8.88 -6.49
CA LEU A 140 4.83 8.32 -5.36
C LEU A 140 5.07 6.82 -5.58
N ILE A 141 6.33 6.42 -5.57
CA ILE A 141 6.72 5.00 -5.68
C ILE A 141 6.93 4.48 -4.26
N PRO A 142 6.14 3.51 -3.79
CA PRO A 142 6.34 2.90 -2.47
C PRO A 142 7.75 2.30 -2.36
N ALA A 143 8.44 2.67 -1.28
CA ALA A 143 9.70 2.07 -0.87
C ALA A 143 9.46 0.84 0.02
N ASP A 144 8.48 0.94 0.92
CA ASP A 144 8.13 -0.09 1.89
C ASP A 144 6.61 -0.22 2.07
N CYS A 145 6.17 -1.35 2.62
CA CYS A 145 4.79 -1.56 3.06
C CYS A 145 4.76 -1.83 4.55
N ALA A 146 3.71 -1.38 5.25
CA ALA A 146 3.52 -1.76 6.64
C ALA A 146 3.34 -3.27 6.73
N ALA A 147 4.00 -3.88 7.71
CA ALA A 147 3.92 -5.33 7.90
C ALA A 147 2.53 -5.74 8.37
N ASP A 148 1.92 -4.98 9.27
CA ASP A 148 0.68 -5.29 9.98
C ASP A 148 -0.56 -4.61 9.41
N ASP A 149 -0.40 -3.66 8.50
CA ASP A 149 -1.50 -2.94 7.85
C ASP A 149 -1.38 -3.02 6.32
N PRO A 150 -2.19 -3.85 5.62
CA PRO A 150 -2.13 -3.99 4.17
C PRO A 150 -2.56 -2.73 3.42
N GLU A 151 -3.18 -1.75 4.10
CA GLU A 151 -3.62 -0.50 3.50
C GLU A 151 -2.54 0.59 3.56
N VAL A 152 -1.42 0.34 4.24
CA VAL A 152 -0.37 1.33 4.47
C VAL A 152 0.91 0.98 3.72
N SER A 153 1.42 1.97 3.03
CA SER A 153 2.74 1.94 2.40
C SER A 153 3.48 3.25 2.64
N PHE A 154 4.79 3.22 2.45
CA PHE A 154 5.68 4.34 2.70
C PHE A 154 6.43 4.68 1.43
N ALA A 155 6.55 5.96 1.11
CA ALA A 155 7.27 6.42 -0.07
C ALA A 155 8.24 7.54 0.28
N TYR A 156 9.34 7.61 -0.48
CA TYR A 156 10.25 8.73 -0.41
C TYR A 156 9.84 9.83 -1.38
N LEU A 157 10.00 11.07 -0.96
CA LEU A 157 9.75 12.23 -1.80
C LEU A 157 10.90 12.44 -2.77
N ALA A 158 10.64 12.38 -4.08
CA ALA A 158 11.61 12.80 -5.10
C ALA A 158 11.98 14.29 -4.99
N GLU A 159 13.12 14.69 -5.57
CA GLU A 159 13.64 16.06 -5.47
C GLU A 159 12.63 17.14 -5.89
N HIS A 160 11.84 16.88 -6.94
CA HIS A 160 10.83 17.84 -7.40
C HIS A 160 9.69 18.03 -6.40
N HIS A 161 9.29 16.99 -5.66
CA HIS A 161 8.36 17.11 -4.53
C HIS A 161 8.96 17.98 -3.42
N LEU A 162 10.23 17.76 -3.07
CA LEU A 162 10.92 18.57 -2.05
C LEU A 162 10.99 20.06 -2.45
N ARG A 163 11.21 20.35 -3.74
CA ARG A 163 11.20 21.74 -4.27
C ARG A 163 9.82 22.37 -4.13
N MET A 164 8.76 21.60 -4.38
CA MET A 164 7.38 22.03 -4.18
C MET A 164 7.12 22.35 -2.70
N LEU A 165 7.55 21.48 -1.77
CA LEU A 165 7.40 21.71 -0.33
C LEU A 165 8.13 22.99 0.11
N ALA A 166 9.38 23.19 -0.30
CA ALA A 166 10.16 24.40 0.01
C ALA A 166 9.50 25.68 -0.53
N HIS A 167 8.89 25.59 -1.71
CA HIS A 167 8.12 26.70 -2.29
C HIS A 167 6.89 27.03 -1.45
N ARG A 168 6.08 26.02 -1.08
CA ARG A 168 4.87 26.19 -0.27
C ARG A 168 5.17 26.75 1.13
N CYS A 169 6.22 26.27 1.79
CA CYS A 169 6.66 26.82 3.07
C CYS A 169 7.10 28.29 2.95
N SER A 170 7.68 28.68 1.82
CA SER A 170 8.06 30.08 1.57
C SER A 170 6.84 31.00 1.44
N GLU A 171 5.77 30.53 0.79
CA GLU A 171 4.50 31.26 0.68
C GLU A 171 3.79 31.41 2.04
N ALA A 172 3.97 30.44 2.94
CA ALA A 172 3.37 30.41 4.28
C ALA A 172 4.09 31.30 5.32
N GLY A 173 5.04 32.15 4.90
CA GLY A 173 5.67 33.14 5.78
C GLY A 173 7.10 32.80 6.24
N LEU A 174 7.74 31.76 5.69
CA LEU A 174 9.14 31.40 5.96
C LEU A 174 10.08 31.70 4.78
N ALA A 175 9.77 32.73 3.98
CA ALA A 175 10.56 33.08 2.80
C ALA A 175 12.06 33.32 3.12
N SER A 176 12.38 33.85 4.32
CA SER A 176 13.76 34.06 4.77
C SER A 176 14.52 32.77 5.08
N GLU A 177 13.81 31.69 5.44
CA GLU A 177 14.39 30.40 5.82
C GLU A 177 14.43 29.41 4.64
N ARG A 178 14.10 29.84 3.42
CA ARG A 178 13.98 28.95 2.25
C ARG A 178 15.20 28.05 2.03
N LYS A 179 16.41 28.60 2.16
CA LYS A 179 17.65 27.83 1.99
C LYS A 179 17.77 26.75 3.07
N ARG A 180 17.51 27.11 4.32
CA ARG A 180 17.58 26.19 5.46
C ARG A 180 16.52 25.09 5.37
N LEU A 181 15.31 25.43 4.91
CA LEU A 181 14.25 24.46 4.61
C LEU A 181 14.66 23.49 3.49
N TRP A 182 15.27 24.00 2.42
CA TRP A 182 15.79 23.15 1.36
C TRP A 182 16.88 22.21 1.85
N ASP A 183 17.86 22.73 2.59
CA ASP A 183 18.94 21.93 3.17
C ASP A 183 18.39 20.87 4.13
N PHE A 184 17.37 21.22 4.92
CA PHE A 184 16.63 20.29 5.78
C PHE A 184 15.96 19.17 4.97
N PHE A 185 15.22 19.49 3.90
CA PHE A 185 14.51 18.48 3.11
C PHE A 185 15.45 17.51 2.41
N ILE A 186 16.55 18.00 1.85
CA ILE A 186 17.53 17.15 1.16
C ILE A 186 18.27 16.27 2.15
N SER A 187 18.63 16.79 3.33
CA SER A 187 19.38 16.02 4.32
C SER A 187 18.58 14.91 4.98
N ASN A 188 17.25 15.08 5.08
CA ASN A 188 16.37 14.14 5.79
C ASN A 188 15.43 13.37 4.85
N GLN A 189 15.68 13.38 3.52
CA GLN A 189 14.76 12.81 2.51
C GLN A 189 14.39 11.34 2.76
N GLN A 190 15.28 10.57 3.38
CA GLN A 190 15.11 9.14 3.68
C GLN A 190 14.86 8.87 5.16
N GLU A 191 14.77 9.92 5.97
CA GLU A 191 14.50 9.81 7.40
C GLU A 191 12.98 9.72 7.63
N GLU A 192 12.61 9.28 8.84
CA GLU A 192 11.22 9.01 9.21
C GLU A 192 10.33 10.23 9.01
N GLU A 193 10.77 11.42 9.41
CA GLU A 193 10.01 12.67 9.34
C GLU A 193 9.58 13.12 7.93
N LEU A 194 10.28 12.67 6.88
CA LEU A 194 9.99 13.01 5.48
C LEU A 194 9.59 11.79 4.64
N THR A 195 9.49 10.62 5.26
CA THR A 195 8.90 9.45 4.64
C THR A 195 7.38 9.60 4.67
N VAL A 196 6.76 9.68 3.48
CA VAL A 196 5.30 9.87 3.42
C VAL A 196 4.57 8.56 3.65
N GLU A 197 3.54 8.60 4.48
CA GLU A 197 2.58 7.52 4.63
C GLU A 197 1.52 7.65 3.53
N MET A 198 1.35 6.58 2.76
CA MET A 198 0.30 6.41 1.77
C MET A 198 -0.70 5.38 2.31
N ARG A 199 -1.92 5.85 2.62
CA ARG A 199 -3.00 5.00 3.12
C ARG A 199 -4.08 4.82 2.06
N GLN A 200 -4.33 3.58 1.70
CA GLN A 200 -5.32 3.19 0.71
C GLN A 200 -6.66 2.86 1.38
N HIS A 201 -7.69 3.63 1.06
CA HIS A 201 -9.05 3.40 1.51
C HIS A 201 -9.80 2.63 0.43
N CYS A 202 -10.32 1.46 0.78
CA CYS A 202 -11.06 0.62 -0.17
C CYS A 202 -12.52 0.41 0.28
N ARG A 203 -13.45 0.49 -0.68
CA ARG A 203 -14.84 0.10 -0.51
C ARG A 203 -15.24 -0.91 -1.58
N LEU A 204 -15.92 -1.98 -1.13
CA LEU A 204 -16.47 -3.00 -2.00
C LEU A 204 -17.82 -2.52 -2.53
N ASN A 205 -17.95 -2.39 -3.84
CA ASN A 205 -19.21 -2.06 -4.50
C ASN A 205 -19.76 -3.30 -5.19
N PHE A 206 -20.88 -3.82 -4.70
CA PHE A 206 -21.57 -4.95 -5.32
C PHE A 206 -22.68 -4.47 -6.25
N SER A 207 -22.87 -5.17 -7.38
CA SER A 207 -23.92 -4.91 -8.36
C SER A 207 -25.08 -5.90 -8.24
#